data_AF-A0A845WMV5-F1
#
_entry.id   AF-A0A845WMV5-F1
#
_cell.length_a   1.000
_cell.length_b   1.000
_cell.length_c   1.000
_cell.angle_alpha   90.00
_cell.angle_beta   90.00
_cell.angle_gamma   90.00
#
_symmetry.space_group_name_H-M   'P 1'
#
loop_
_entity.id
_entity.type
_entity.pdbx_description
1 polymer ?
#
loop_
_entity_poly.entity_id
_entity_poly.type
_entity_poly.pdbx_seq_one_letter_code
_entity_poly.pdbx_strand_id
1 'polypeptide(L)'
;MKKIFGVLLVCFLCFLAMTVANNKAFAADFVTGAKFYDQINYGGTEYAYEESDEVVKLDSGLNDKFKSVKIGETSKVLAWRHYSDEQPGQIYVEWSTDHPNIDQDIRGLSKFKVVPEESAAIAARLLKATPDDHVYCLYTSVFTVGQVETCTTDQDYALVGIIDPPYFGEDLVSQITVRNQDTGEYLNNGSGYFSSVDGSSVDFDPGPNFPTNMAWAKQGNNRFDFTINNLIRR
;
A
#
# COMPACT_ATOMS: atom_id res chain seq x y z
N MET A 1 -62.63 58.94 -39.66
CA MET A 1 -62.60 57.95 -38.56
C MET A 1 -61.20 57.35 -38.52
N LYS A 2 -60.36 57.72 -37.52
CA LYS A 2 -59.76 56.85 -36.47
C LYS A 2 -59.10 55.57 -37.05
N LYS A 3 -57.88 55.12 -36.72
CA LYS A 3 -56.77 55.46 -35.79
C LYS A 3 -55.67 54.39 -36.13
N ILE A 4 -54.39 54.73 -36.38
CA ILE A 4 -53.24 54.70 -35.43
C ILE A 4 -52.43 53.35 -35.35
N PHE A 5 -51.09 53.52 -35.23
CA PHE A 5 -49.99 52.63 -34.76
C PHE A 5 -49.56 51.45 -35.68
N GLY A 6 -48.27 51.19 -35.91
CA GLY A 6 -47.06 51.71 -35.28
C GLY A 6 -45.78 51.33 -36.03
N VAL A 7 -44.82 52.25 -35.94
CA VAL A 7 -43.41 52.13 -36.32
C VAL A 7 -42.67 51.49 -35.15
N LEU A 8 -42.03 50.34 -35.36
CA LEU A 8 -41.01 49.68 -34.53
C LEU A 8 -40.47 48.55 -35.42
N LEU A 9 -39.20 48.18 -35.52
CA LEU A 9 -37.98 48.52 -34.82
C LEU A 9 -36.84 48.04 -35.74
N VAL A 10 -36.00 48.97 -36.16
CA VAL A 10 -34.69 48.71 -36.76
C VAL A 10 -33.75 48.21 -35.65
N CYS A 11 -32.73 47.41 -36.01
CA CYS A 11 -31.64 46.89 -35.18
C CYS A 11 -31.97 45.64 -34.33
N PHE A 12 -31.53 44.47 -34.79
CA PHE A 12 -30.72 43.48 -34.03
C PHE A 12 -30.62 42.14 -34.80
N LEU A 13 -29.86 42.11 -35.90
CA LEU A 13 -29.50 40.86 -36.59
C LEU A 13 -28.01 40.81 -36.92
N CYS A 14 -27.21 41.41 -36.04
CA CYS A 14 -25.76 41.26 -35.97
C CYS A 14 -25.35 41.05 -34.51
N PHE A 15 -25.78 39.95 -33.90
CA PHE A 15 -25.14 39.44 -32.69
C PHE A 15 -24.71 38.00 -32.93
N LEU A 16 -23.47 37.91 -33.40
CA LEU A 16 -22.45 37.13 -32.70
C LEU A 16 -22.85 35.69 -32.41
N ALA A 17 -22.67 34.82 -33.41
CA ALA A 17 -22.35 33.43 -33.15
C ALA A 17 -21.01 33.38 -32.39
N MET A 18 -21.03 33.64 -31.09
CA MET A 18 -19.98 33.18 -30.19
C MET A 18 -20.09 31.66 -30.18
N THR A 19 -19.35 31.01 -31.06
CA THR A 19 -18.88 29.65 -30.80
C THR A 19 -18.13 29.72 -29.48
N VAL A 20 -18.78 29.32 -28.41
CA VAL A 20 -18.14 28.98 -27.14
C VAL A 20 -17.29 27.75 -27.45
N ALA A 21 -16.05 28.00 -27.88
CA ALA A 21 -15.02 27.00 -27.85
C ALA A 21 -14.83 26.67 -26.37
N ASN A 22 -15.49 25.60 -25.93
CA ASN A 22 -15.20 24.94 -24.67
C ASN A 22 -13.77 24.42 -24.78
N ASN A 23 -12.79 25.29 -24.52
CA ASN A 23 -11.45 24.87 -24.13
C ASN A 23 -11.57 24.24 -22.74
N LYS A 24 -12.17 23.05 -22.68
CA LYS A 24 -11.72 22.06 -21.71
C LYS A 24 -10.32 21.72 -22.17
N ALA A 25 -9.34 22.47 -21.66
CA ALA A 25 -8.00 21.93 -21.56
C ALA A 25 -8.20 20.60 -20.83
N PHE A 26 -8.05 19.49 -21.55
CA PHE A 26 -7.89 18.19 -20.92
C PHE A 26 -6.73 18.39 -19.97
N ALA A 27 -7.01 18.42 -18.66
CA ALA A 27 -5.96 18.32 -17.67
C ALA A 27 -5.17 17.07 -18.09
N ALA A 28 -3.86 17.18 -18.26
CA ALA A 28 -3.05 16.03 -18.61
C ALA A 28 -3.35 14.93 -17.59
N ASP A 29 -3.81 13.77 -18.08
CA ASP A 29 -4.17 12.65 -17.22
C ASP A 29 -2.95 12.31 -16.36
N PHE A 30 -3.16 12.18 -15.05
CA PHE A 30 -2.11 11.79 -14.13
C PHE A 30 -1.98 10.27 -14.20
N VAL A 31 -1.14 9.78 -15.11
CA VAL A 31 -1.10 8.35 -15.48
C VAL A 31 -0.28 7.55 -14.48
N THR A 32 0.91 8.01 -14.10
CA THR A 32 1.84 7.28 -13.23
C THR A 32 2.34 8.12 -12.06
N GLY A 33 2.72 7.46 -10.98
CA GLY A 33 3.31 8.06 -9.78
C GLY A 33 2.29 8.36 -8.68
N ALA A 34 2.74 9.13 -7.69
CA ALA A 34 1.91 9.63 -6.61
C ALA A 34 2.24 11.10 -6.30
N LYS A 35 1.23 11.87 -5.92
CA LYS A 35 1.37 13.27 -5.49
C LYS A 35 0.82 13.42 -4.10
N PHE A 36 1.69 13.64 -3.13
CA PHE A 36 1.31 13.88 -1.75
C PHE A 36 1.14 15.37 -1.47
N TYR A 37 0.26 15.67 -0.53
CA TYR A 37 -0.10 17.02 -0.14
C TYR A 37 -0.07 17.16 1.38
N ASP A 38 0.41 18.30 1.88
CA ASP A 38 0.50 18.61 3.32
C ASP A 38 -0.85 19.06 3.93
N GLN A 39 -1.90 19.19 3.12
CA GLN A 39 -3.28 19.42 3.57
C GLN A 39 -4.25 18.39 2.99
N ILE A 40 -5.42 18.29 3.60
CA ILE A 40 -6.52 17.47 3.10
C ILE A 40 -7.07 18.04 1.78
N ASN A 41 -7.80 17.22 1.04
CA ASN A 41 -8.42 17.55 -0.25
C ASN A 41 -7.42 18.11 -1.27
N TYR A 42 -6.19 17.59 -1.27
CA TYR A 42 -5.12 17.92 -2.22
C TYR A 42 -4.69 19.40 -2.17
N GLY A 43 -4.86 20.03 -1.00
CA GLY A 43 -4.44 21.42 -0.76
C GLY A 43 -2.98 21.53 -0.31
N GLY A 44 -2.45 22.75 -0.35
CA GLY A 44 -1.12 23.06 0.16
C GLY A 44 0.01 22.66 -0.80
N THR A 45 1.14 22.23 -0.26
CA THR A 45 2.36 21.95 -1.04
C THR A 45 2.26 20.56 -1.67
N GLU A 46 2.50 20.46 -2.98
CA GLU A 46 2.56 19.20 -3.73
C GLU A 46 3.97 18.60 -3.69
N TYR A 47 4.05 17.30 -3.43
CA TYR A 47 5.27 16.50 -3.48
C TYR A 47 5.03 15.31 -4.40
N ALA A 48 5.66 15.32 -5.58
CA ALA A 48 5.53 14.27 -6.58
C ALA A 48 6.59 13.18 -6.40
N TYR A 49 6.18 11.94 -6.56
CA TYR A 49 7.03 10.76 -6.50
C TYR A 49 6.67 9.83 -7.66
N GLU A 50 7.69 9.38 -8.38
CA GLU A 50 7.53 8.41 -9.45
C GLU A 50 7.50 6.98 -8.88
N GLU A 51 7.05 6.03 -9.69
CA GLU A 51 7.25 4.61 -9.41
C GLU A 51 8.75 4.30 -9.26
N SER A 52 9.10 3.48 -8.27
CA SER A 52 10.50 3.15 -7.97
C SER A 52 10.60 1.85 -7.19
N ASP A 53 11.75 1.17 -7.32
CA ASP A 53 12.11 0.02 -6.49
C ASP A 53 12.45 0.41 -5.05
N GLU A 54 12.72 1.68 -4.79
CA GLU A 54 13.14 2.17 -3.47
C GLU A 54 11.95 2.54 -2.57
N VAL A 55 12.05 2.14 -1.30
CA VAL A 55 11.15 2.65 -0.25
C VAL A 55 11.59 4.06 0.13
N VAL A 56 10.73 5.04 -0.15
CA VAL A 56 10.92 6.43 0.24
C VAL A 56 10.72 6.55 1.76
N LYS A 57 11.80 6.85 2.48
CA LYS A 57 11.75 7.25 3.88
C LYS A 57 11.63 8.77 3.94
N LEU A 58 10.53 9.28 4.50
CA LEU A 58 10.34 10.71 4.64
C LEU A 58 11.41 11.30 5.55
N ASP A 59 11.86 12.50 5.24
CA ASP A 59 12.72 13.23 6.17
C ASP A 59 11.91 13.69 7.40
N SER A 60 12.61 14.16 8.44
CA SER A 60 11.95 14.63 9.67
C SER A 60 11.05 15.86 9.45
N GLY A 61 11.23 16.58 8.34
CA GLY A 61 10.42 17.72 7.96
C GLY A 61 9.05 17.31 7.40
N LEU A 62 8.99 16.17 6.70
CA LEU A 62 7.80 15.64 6.03
C LEU A 62 7.13 14.47 6.76
N ASN A 63 7.80 13.86 7.73
CA ASN A 63 7.21 12.81 8.56
C ASN A 63 5.89 13.27 9.20
N ASP A 64 4.84 12.47 9.06
CA ASP A 64 3.49 12.73 9.54
C ASP A 64 2.84 14.01 8.97
N LYS A 65 3.42 14.63 7.93
CA LYS A 65 2.91 15.88 7.33
C LYS A 65 1.91 15.66 6.23
N PHE A 66 2.03 14.58 5.47
CA PHE A 66 1.09 14.34 4.38
C PHE A 66 -0.30 14.01 4.90
N LYS A 67 -1.29 14.62 4.27
CA LYS A 67 -2.71 14.59 4.65
C LYS A 67 -3.62 14.13 3.53
N SER A 68 -3.18 14.21 2.28
CA SER A 68 -3.87 13.61 1.15
C SER A 68 -2.87 13.18 0.08
N VAL A 69 -3.32 12.29 -0.82
CA VAL A 69 -2.52 11.78 -1.92
C VAL A 69 -3.39 11.60 -3.17
N LYS A 70 -2.87 12.04 -4.31
CA LYS A 70 -3.37 11.63 -5.63
C LYS A 70 -2.50 10.53 -6.19
N ILE A 71 -3.11 9.60 -6.90
CA ILE A 71 -2.43 8.40 -7.40
C ILE A 71 -2.63 8.32 -8.91
N GLY A 72 -1.55 8.00 -9.62
CA GLY A 72 -1.61 7.79 -11.05
C GLY A 72 -2.55 6.65 -11.41
N GLU A 73 -3.26 6.77 -12.53
CA GLU A 73 -4.23 5.76 -12.98
C GLU A 73 -3.68 4.34 -13.09
N THR A 74 -2.37 4.17 -13.28
CA THR A 74 -1.72 2.85 -13.39
C THR A 74 -0.72 2.60 -12.26
N SER A 75 -0.84 3.32 -11.14
CA SER A 75 0.05 3.20 -9.99
C SER A 75 -0.72 2.87 -8.72
N LYS A 76 0.01 2.38 -7.71
CA LYS A 76 -0.47 2.36 -6.33
C LYS A 76 0.62 2.72 -5.34
N VAL A 77 0.20 3.10 -4.15
CA VAL A 77 1.07 3.45 -3.03
C VAL A 77 0.95 2.37 -1.96
N LEU A 78 2.10 1.83 -1.56
CA LEU A 78 2.26 1.00 -0.38
C LEU A 78 2.77 1.90 0.74
N ALA A 79 1.99 2.09 1.80
CA ALA A 79 2.24 3.10 2.82
C ALA A 79 2.41 2.48 4.21
N TRP A 80 3.34 3.05 4.99
CA TRP A 80 3.63 2.61 6.36
C TRP A 80 3.65 3.77 7.34
N ARG A 81 3.10 3.50 8.53
CA ARG A 81 3.07 4.47 9.61
C ARG A 81 4.44 4.75 10.22
N HIS A 82 5.29 3.74 10.33
CA HIS A 82 6.58 3.85 11.01
C HIS A 82 7.74 3.52 10.07
N TYR A 83 8.91 4.11 10.36
CA TYR A 83 10.13 3.88 9.57
C TYR A 83 10.63 2.44 9.67
N SER A 84 10.57 1.86 10.88
CA SER A 84 10.96 0.48 11.13
C SER A 84 9.71 -0.37 11.28
N ASP A 85 9.72 -1.55 10.66
CA ASP A 85 8.64 -2.52 10.78
C ASP A 85 8.66 -3.24 12.14
N GLU A 86 9.75 -3.11 12.89
CA GLU A 86 9.89 -3.61 14.27
C GLU A 86 9.15 -2.72 15.30
N GLN A 87 8.62 -1.55 14.89
CA GLN A 87 7.95 -0.64 15.81
C GLN A 87 6.50 -1.09 16.08
N PRO A 88 6.12 -1.30 17.36
CA PRO A 88 4.76 -1.69 17.72
C PRO A 88 3.72 -0.67 17.24
N GLY A 89 2.57 -1.18 16.77
CA GLY A 89 1.51 -0.34 16.24
C GLY A 89 1.78 0.18 14.82
N GLN A 90 2.64 -0.54 14.08
CA GLN A 90 2.80 -0.38 12.63
C GLN A 90 1.45 -0.57 11.93
N ILE A 91 1.16 0.33 10.99
CA ILE A 91 -0.02 0.25 10.13
C ILE A 91 0.49 0.20 8.69
N TYR A 92 -0.09 -0.71 7.92
CA TYR A 92 0.16 -0.86 6.50
C TYR A 92 -1.13 -0.60 5.71
N VAL A 93 -1.04 0.22 4.66
CA VAL A 93 -2.18 0.52 3.78
C VAL A 93 -1.74 0.51 2.32
N GLU A 94 -2.63 0.02 1.46
CA GLU A 94 -2.52 0.12 0.00
C GLU A 94 -3.53 1.17 -0.50
N TRP A 95 -3.06 2.12 -1.31
CA TRP A 95 -3.93 3.07 -2.00
C TRP A 95 -3.72 2.94 -3.50
N SER A 96 -4.77 2.64 -4.26
CA SER A 96 -4.75 2.60 -5.74
C SER A 96 -5.64 3.67 -6.37
N THR A 97 -6.26 4.52 -5.55
CA THR A 97 -7.11 5.64 -6.00
C THR A 97 -6.78 6.89 -5.18
N ASP A 98 -7.25 8.06 -5.59
CA ASP A 98 -7.03 9.28 -4.82
C ASP A 98 -7.63 9.21 -3.40
N HIS A 99 -6.85 9.60 -2.38
CA HIS A 99 -7.31 9.73 -0.99
C HIS A 99 -7.28 11.21 -0.54
N PRO A 100 -8.44 11.88 -0.41
CA PRO A 100 -8.49 13.29 0.01
C PRO A 100 -8.18 13.48 1.50
N ASN A 101 -8.13 12.41 2.29
CA ASN A 101 -7.74 12.45 3.69
C ASN A 101 -7.16 11.09 4.12
N ILE A 102 -5.84 11.00 4.32
CA ILE A 102 -5.16 9.76 4.71
C ILE A 102 -5.01 9.58 6.23
N ASP A 103 -5.35 10.60 7.03
CA ASP A 103 -5.16 10.56 8.49
C ASP A 103 -6.00 9.45 9.16
N GLN A 104 -7.12 9.06 8.54
CA GLN A 104 -7.98 7.99 9.06
C GLN A 104 -7.38 6.59 8.81
N ASP A 105 -6.60 6.46 7.74
CA ASP A 105 -6.08 5.17 7.26
C ASP A 105 -4.74 4.84 7.91
N ILE A 106 -3.74 5.72 7.77
CA ILE A 106 -2.34 5.43 8.17
C ILE A 106 -1.93 6.08 9.49
N ARG A 107 -2.66 7.12 9.94
CA ARG A 107 -2.44 7.83 11.23
C ARG A 107 -0.99 8.30 11.45
N GLY A 108 -0.42 8.93 10.42
CA GLY A 108 0.95 9.45 10.39
C GLY A 108 1.83 8.65 9.45
N LEU A 109 2.07 9.15 8.24
CA LEU A 109 2.88 8.47 7.23
C LEU A 109 4.37 8.74 7.48
N SER A 110 5.18 7.69 7.55
CA SER A 110 6.65 7.80 7.68
C SER A 110 7.42 7.31 6.46
N LYS A 111 6.94 6.26 5.78
CA LYS A 111 7.57 5.74 4.57
C LYS A 111 6.53 5.19 3.61
N PHE A 112 6.87 5.14 2.33
CA PHE A 112 6.02 4.56 1.29
C PHE A 112 6.85 4.08 0.10
N LYS A 113 6.21 3.30 -0.79
CA LYS A 113 6.74 2.90 -2.09
C LYS A 113 5.63 3.13 -3.11
N VAL A 114 5.97 3.74 -4.24
CA VAL A 114 5.06 3.88 -5.38
C VAL A 114 5.43 2.79 -6.37
N VAL A 115 4.46 1.97 -6.74
CA VAL A 115 4.64 0.79 -7.60
C VAL A 115 3.58 0.78 -8.69
N PRO A 116 3.77 0.02 -9.78
CA PRO A 116 2.70 -0.28 -10.72
C PRO A 116 1.46 -0.81 -10.01
N GLU A 117 0.26 -0.46 -10.48
CA GLU A 117 -1.01 -0.88 -9.87
C GLU A 117 -1.09 -2.40 -9.71
N GLU A 118 -0.59 -3.12 -10.70
CA GLU A 118 -0.58 -4.58 -10.75
C GLU A 118 0.38 -5.23 -9.74
N SER A 119 1.37 -4.53 -9.17
CA SER A 119 2.33 -5.16 -8.24
C SER A 119 1.62 -5.85 -7.08
N ALA A 120 2.01 -7.07 -6.72
CA ALA A 120 1.38 -7.81 -5.62
C ALA A 120 2.09 -7.51 -4.29
N ALA A 121 1.42 -6.91 -3.32
CA ALA A 121 1.95 -6.81 -1.96
C ALA A 121 1.81 -8.15 -1.23
N ILE A 122 2.72 -8.50 -0.31
CA ILE A 122 2.64 -9.72 0.51
C ILE A 122 2.53 -9.28 1.96
N ALA A 123 1.37 -9.49 2.58
CA ALA A 123 1.15 -9.11 3.96
C ALA A 123 1.14 -10.34 4.88
N ALA A 124 1.85 -10.30 6.00
CA ALA A 124 1.92 -11.42 6.93
C ALA A 124 1.75 -10.98 8.38
N ARG A 125 1.22 -11.88 9.21
CA ARG A 125 1.21 -11.74 10.67
C ARG A 125 1.49 -13.07 11.35
N LEU A 126 2.00 -13.01 12.58
CA LEU A 126 2.23 -14.19 13.41
C LEU A 126 1.13 -14.35 14.47
N LEU A 127 0.55 -15.54 14.52
CA LEU A 127 -0.44 -15.98 15.49
C LEU A 127 0.11 -17.13 16.36
N LYS A 128 -0.48 -17.31 17.54
CA LYS A 128 -0.22 -18.47 18.39
C LYS A 128 -1.34 -19.48 18.26
N ALA A 129 -1.00 -20.77 18.14
CA ALA A 129 -2.00 -21.83 18.26
C ALA A 129 -2.49 -21.99 19.70
N THR A 130 -1.58 -21.82 20.68
CA THR A 130 -1.89 -21.92 22.10
C THR A 130 -1.55 -20.59 22.79
N PRO A 131 -2.49 -19.99 23.55
CA PRO A 131 -2.20 -18.81 24.34
C PRO A 131 -1.14 -19.09 25.41
N ASP A 132 -0.14 -18.21 25.49
CA ASP A 132 0.85 -18.12 26.56
C ASP A 132 1.29 -16.65 26.73
N ASP A 133 2.11 -16.39 27.74
CA ASP A 133 2.57 -15.04 28.08
C ASP A 133 3.82 -14.60 27.31
N HIS A 134 4.37 -15.46 26.44
CA HIS A 134 5.61 -15.18 25.73
C HIS A 134 5.39 -14.30 24.50
N VAL A 135 6.33 -13.43 24.13
CA VAL A 135 6.23 -12.73 22.84
C VAL A 135 7.05 -13.48 21.80
N TYR A 136 6.38 -13.95 20.75
CA TYR A 136 7.04 -14.51 19.57
C TYR A 136 7.01 -13.52 18.43
N CYS A 137 8.10 -13.47 17.66
CA CYS A 137 8.14 -12.71 16.43
C CYS A 137 8.66 -13.56 15.27
N LEU A 138 8.00 -13.39 14.14
CA LEU A 138 8.34 -13.93 12.85
C LEU A 138 9.19 -12.90 12.12
N TYR A 139 10.37 -13.33 11.69
CA TYR A 139 11.24 -12.62 10.77
C TYR A 139 11.04 -13.24 9.39
N THR A 140 10.46 -12.45 8.48
CA THR A 140 10.26 -12.81 7.09
C THR A 140 11.21 -12.00 6.22
N SER A 141 11.97 -12.66 5.34
CA SER A 141 12.84 -11.96 4.38
C SER A 141 12.49 -12.37 2.97
N VAL A 142 11.80 -11.49 2.25
CA VAL A 142 11.56 -11.61 0.81
C VAL A 142 12.56 -10.69 0.09
N PHE A 143 13.09 -11.14 -1.06
CA PHE A 143 14.13 -10.44 -1.82
C PHE A 143 13.85 -8.94 -2.06
N THR A 144 12.58 -8.55 -2.21
CA THR A 144 12.17 -7.21 -2.64
C THR A 144 12.01 -6.18 -1.53
N VAL A 145 11.83 -6.60 -0.27
CA VAL A 145 11.58 -5.68 0.87
C VAL A 145 12.65 -5.82 1.96
N GLY A 146 13.41 -6.92 1.96
CA GLY A 146 14.36 -7.24 3.03
C GLY A 146 13.67 -7.97 4.18
N GLN A 147 14.33 -7.98 5.35
CA GLN A 147 13.81 -8.62 6.55
C GLN A 147 12.78 -7.72 7.25
N VAL A 148 11.63 -8.30 7.56
CA VAL A 148 10.52 -7.67 8.26
C VAL A 148 10.17 -8.51 9.48
N GLU A 149 9.96 -7.85 10.61
CA GLU A 149 9.53 -8.47 11.87
C GLU A 149 8.01 -8.29 12.03
N THR A 150 7.31 -9.36 12.43
CA THR A 150 5.92 -9.30 12.91
C THR A 150 5.74 -10.17 14.14
N CYS A 151 5.18 -9.59 15.20
CA CYS A 151 5.06 -10.19 16.51
C CYS A 151 3.63 -10.59 16.84
N THR A 152 3.48 -11.56 17.74
CA THR A 152 2.17 -12.00 18.27
C THR A 152 1.40 -10.92 19.03
N THR A 153 2.04 -9.80 19.35
CA THR A 153 1.43 -8.60 19.95
C THR A 153 0.89 -7.62 18.92
N ASP A 154 1.25 -7.78 17.65
CA ASP A 154 0.82 -6.88 16.58
C ASP A 154 -0.64 -7.13 16.24
N GLN A 155 -1.38 -6.04 16.00
CA GLN A 155 -2.81 -6.10 15.75
C GLN A 155 -3.15 -6.24 14.27
N ASP A 156 -2.19 -5.99 13.38
CA ASP A 156 -2.37 -5.94 11.94
C ASP A 156 -1.26 -6.72 11.20
N TYR A 157 -1.39 -6.83 9.88
CA TYR A 157 -0.39 -7.42 9.01
C TYR A 157 0.78 -6.46 8.75
N ALA A 158 1.98 -7.01 8.67
CA ALA A 158 3.15 -6.32 8.14
C ALA A 158 3.30 -6.61 6.64
N LEU A 159 3.71 -5.63 5.84
CA LEU A 159 4.11 -5.85 4.45
C LEU A 159 5.50 -6.49 4.43
N VAL A 160 5.57 -7.78 4.11
CA VAL A 160 6.79 -8.59 4.16
C VAL A 160 7.45 -8.81 2.80
N GLY A 161 6.78 -8.43 1.71
CA GLY A 161 7.31 -8.60 0.36
C GLY A 161 6.45 -7.92 -0.69
N ILE A 162 7.00 -7.74 -1.88
CA ILE A 162 6.32 -7.22 -3.07
C ILE A 162 6.71 -8.09 -4.26
N ILE A 163 5.77 -8.45 -5.11
CA ILE A 163 6.00 -9.13 -6.38
C ILE A 163 5.68 -8.12 -7.49
N ASP A 164 6.71 -7.55 -8.08
CA ASP A 164 6.56 -6.63 -9.20
C ASP A 164 6.38 -7.40 -10.53
N PRO A 165 5.83 -6.79 -11.59
CA PRO A 165 5.50 -7.47 -12.85
C PRO A 165 6.62 -8.30 -13.48
N PRO A 166 7.90 -7.88 -13.41
CA PRO A 166 9.01 -8.69 -13.93
C PRO A 166 9.16 -10.05 -13.23
N TYR A 167 8.61 -10.23 -12.03
CA TYR A 167 8.69 -11.45 -11.23
C TYR A 167 7.39 -12.27 -11.25
N PHE A 168 6.40 -11.89 -12.07
CA PHE A 168 5.18 -12.68 -12.21
C PHE A 168 5.46 -14.05 -12.82
N GLY A 169 4.87 -15.08 -12.22
CA GLY A 169 5.11 -16.48 -12.55
C GLY A 169 6.39 -17.07 -11.95
N GLU A 170 7.16 -16.29 -11.18
CA GLU A 170 8.34 -16.77 -10.44
C GLU A 170 8.02 -17.06 -8.98
N ASP A 171 8.71 -18.06 -8.42
CA ASP A 171 8.67 -18.36 -6.99
C ASP A 171 9.74 -17.53 -6.25
N LEU A 172 9.29 -16.53 -5.49
CA LEU A 172 10.15 -15.72 -4.64
C LEU A 172 10.43 -16.46 -3.34
N VAL A 173 11.68 -16.89 -3.17
CA VAL A 173 12.14 -17.51 -1.92
C VAL A 173 12.04 -16.53 -0.77
N SER A 174 11.44 -16.99 0.32
CA SER A 174 11.32 -16.23 1.56
C SER A 174 11.91 -17.00 2.73
N GLN A 175 12.76 -16.34 3.52
CA GLN A 175 13.19 -16.87 4.81
C GLN A 175 12.05 -16.71 5.82
N ILE A 176 11.77 -17.76 6.60
CA ILE A 176 10.74 -17.80 7.64
C ILE A 176 11.39 -18.25 8.94
N THR A 177 11.50 -17.36 9.92
CA THR A 177 12.19 -17.63 11.18
C THR A 177 11.40 -17.08 12.35
N VAL A 178 11.15 -17.89 13.38
CA VAL A 178 10.44 -17.45 14.59
C VAL A 178 11.37 -17.46 15.79
N ARG A 179 11.36 -16.37 16.55
CA ARG A 179 12.14 -16.17 17.77
C ARG A 179 11.23 -15.92 18.97
N ASN A 180 11.60 -16.47 20.12
CA ASN A 180 11.07 -16.04 21.41
C ASN A 180 11.81 -14.77 21.85
N GLN A 181 11.10 -13.66 22.01
CA GLN A 181 11.70 -12.38 22.38
C GLN A 181 12.13 -12.31 23.85
N ASP A 182 11.56 -13.15 24.72
CA ASP A 182 11.92 -13.16 26.14
C ASP A 182 13.29 -13.81 26.38
N THR A 183 13.59 -14.87 25.61
CA THR A 183 14.81 -15.67 25.77
C THR A 183 15.84 -15.43 24.67
N GLY A 184 15.40 -14.90 23.54
CA GLY A 184 16.19 -14.77 22.33
C GLY A 184 16.40 -16.07 21.56
N GLU A 185 15.75 -17.17 21.95
CA GLU A 185 15.88 -18.48 21.29
C GLU A 185 15.10 -18.53 19.98
N TYR A 186 15.70 -19.12 18.95
CA TYR A 186 15.01 -19.44 17.70
C TYR A 186 14.21 -20.72 17.84
N LEU A 187 12.89 -20.63 17.65
CA LEU A 187 11.97 -21.77 17.68
C LEU A 187 11.97 -22.55 16.37
N ASN A 188 12.31 -21.87 15.27
CA ASN A 188 12.53 -22.48 13.98
C ASN A 188 13.38 -21.58 13.07
N ASN A 189 13.80 -22.14 11.95
CA ASN A 189 14.45 -21.45 10.85
C ASN A 189 14.19 -22.29 9.59
N GLY A 190 13.55 -21.70 8.60
CA GLY A 190 13.19 -22.38 7.35
C GLY A 190 12.89 -21.38 6.24
N SER A 191 12.21 -21.87 5.21
CA SER A 191 11.81 -21.05 4.07
C SER A 191 10.47 -21.48 3.48
N GLY A 192 9.89 -20.59 2.67
CA GLY A 192 8.78 -20.90 1.78
C GLY A 192 8.89 -20.05 0.51
N TYR A 193 7.88 -20.14 -0.35
CA TYR A 193 7.89 -19.49 -1.66
C TYR A 193 6.60 -18.69 -1.83
N PHE A 194 6.72 -17.42 -2.18
CA PHE A 194 5.59 -16.60 -2.60
C PHE A 194 5.61 -16.45 -4.11
N SER A 195 4.45 -16.57 -4.75
CA SER A 195 4.33 -16.35 -6.19
C SER A 195 3.01 -15.68 -6.53
N SER A 196 2.97 -15.04 -7.69
CA SER A 196 1.78 -14.41 -8.25
C SER A 196 1.85 -14.51 -9.76
N VAL A 197 0.74 -14.85 -10.40
CA VAL A 197 0.66 -15.00 -11.87
C VAL A 197 0.52 -13.66 -12.57
N ASP A 198 -0.23 -12.73 -12.00
CA ASP A 198 -0.64 -11.50 -12.67
C ASP A 198 -0.80 -10.29 -11.72
N GLY A 199 -0.45 -10.46 -10.45
CA GLY A 199 -0.54 -9.41 -9.43
C GLY A 199 -1.82 -9.43 -8.61
N SER A 200 -2.87 -10.09 -9.12
CA SER A 200 -4.21 -10.06 -8.54
C SER A 200 -4.31 -10.84 -7.23
N SER A 201 -3.47 -11.86 -7.06
CA SER A 201 -3.39 -12.68 -5.86
C SER A 201 -2.01 -13.30 -5.70
N VAL A 202 -1.54 -13.37 -4.47
CA VAL A 202 -0.30 -14.03 -4.08
C VAL A 202 -0.63 -15.40 -3.50
N ASP A 203 0.05 -16.45 -3.96
CA ASP A 203 0.03 -17.77 -3.35
C ASP A 203 1.30 -18.01 -2.52
N PHE A 204 1.19 -18.95 -1.57
CA PHE A 204 2.32 -19.37 -0.75
C PHE A 204 2.47 -20.89 -0.84
N ASP A 205 3.64 -21.35 -1.26
CA ASP A 205 4.05 -22.75 -1.16
C ASP A 205 5.01 -22.90 0.02
N PRO A 206 4.67 -23.68 1.06
CA PRO A 206 5.62 -23.96 2.14
C PRO A 206 6.88 -24.68 1.61
N GLY A 207 6.74 -25.53 0.59
CA GLY A 207 7.85 -26.36 0.13
C GLY A 207 8.43 -27.28 1.23
N PRO A 208 9.57 -27.93 0.96
CA PRO A 208 10.14 -28.93 1.86
C PRO A 208 10.87 -28.35 3.08
N ASN A 209 11.25 -27.07 3.03
CA ASN A 209 12.04 -26.40 4.07
C ASN A 209 11.17 -25.56 5.03
N PHE A 210 9.85 -25.59 4.89
CA PHE A 210 8.98 -24.89 5.80
C PHE A 210 9.05 -25.49 7.21
N PRO A 211 9.11 -24.67 8.27
CA PRO A 211 9.15 -25.16 9.64
C PRO A 211 7.97 -26.09 9.98
N THR A 212 8.27 -27.31 10.39
CA THR A 212 7.26 -28.33 10.73
C THR A 212 6.43 -27.99 11.97
N ASN A 213 6.91 -27.07 12.81
CA ASN A 213 6.18 -26.55 13.96
C ASN A 213 5.30 -25.33 13.62
N MET A 214 5.19 -24.95 12.35
CA MET A 214 4.32 -23.88 11.89
C MET A 214 3.19 -24.39 11.01
N ALA A 215 2.09 -23.64 10.99
CA ALA A 215 1.08 -23.70 9.95
C ALA A 215 0.94 -22.32 9.30
N TRP A 216 0.26 -22.28 8.17
CA TRP A 216 -0.07 -21.05 7.47
C TRP A 216 -1.49 -21.12 6.92
N ALA A 217 -2.12 -19.97 6.74
CA ALA A 217 -3.40 -19.84 6.06
C ALA A 217 -3.45 -18.53 5.27
N LYS A 218 -3.91 -18.59 4.02
CA LYS A 218 -4.15 -17.40 3.20
C LYS A 218 -5.48 -16.76 3.60
N GLN A 219 -5.45 -15.45 3.80
CA GLN A 219 -6.58 -14.59 4.15
C GLN A 219 -6.78 -13.56 3.03
N GLY A 220 -7.73 -13.83 2.13
CA GLY A 220 -7.95 -12.98 0.95
C GLY A 220 -6.87 -13.15 -0.12
N ASN A 221 -6.58 -12.08 -0.86
CA ASN A 221 -5.75 -12.19 -2.07
C ASN A 221 -4.25 -12.25 -1.76
N ASN A 222 -3.81 -11.62 -0.68
CA ASN A 222 -2.39 -11.37 -0.45
C ASN A 222 -1.95 -11.31 1.02
N ARG A 223 -2.82 -11.74 1.93
CA ARG A 223 -2.52 -11.75 3.38
C ARG A 223 -2.36 -13.18 3.88
N PHE A 224 -1.42 -13.39 4.79
CA PHE A 224 -1.05 -14.70 5.29
C PHE A 224 -0.95 -14.72 6.81
N ASP A 225 -1.72 -15.61 7.42
CA ASP A 225 -1.64 -15.92 8.84
C ASP A 225 -0.65 -17.06 9.03
N PHE A 226 0.49 -16.77 9.65
CA PHE A 226 1.42 -17.80 10.11
C PHE A 226 1.09 -18.14 11.56
N THR A 227 1.00 -19.43 11.89
CA THR A 227 0.66 -19.89 13.24
C THR A 227 1.77 -20.78 13.79
N ILE A 228 2.30 -20.47 14.97
CA ILE A 228 3.22 -21.35 15.69
C ILE A 228 2.43 -22.39 16.50
N ASN A 229 2.60 -23.67 16.18
CA ASN A 229 1.73 -24.76 16.66
C ASN A 229 2.24 -25.47 17.91
N ASN A 230 3.54 -25.47 18.17
CA ASN A 230 4.12 -26.14 19.32
C ASN A 230 5.45 -25.48 19.70
N LEU A 231 5.57 -25.05 20.95
CA LEU A 231 6.87 -24.83 21.58
C LEU A 231 7.47 -26.21 21.81
N ILE A 232 8.55 -26.52 21.10
CA ILE A 232 9.33 -27.71 21.44
C ILE A 232 9.91 -27.43 22.83
N ARG A 233 9.23 -27.94 23.88
CA ARG A 233 9.84 -28.05 25.21
C ARG A 233 10.98 -29.05 25.05
N ARG A 234 12.20 -28.54 24.89
CA ARG A 234 13.41 -29.33 25.08
C ARG A 234 13.60 -29.63 26.56
#